data_AF-A0A6G8ZVW4-F1
#
_entry.id   AF-A0A6G8ZVW4-F1
#
_cell.length_a   1.000
_cell.length_b   1.000
_cell.length_c   1.000
_cell.angle_alpha   90.00
_cell.angle_beta   90.00
_cell.angle_gamma   90.00
#
_symmetry.space_group_name_H-M   'P 1'
#
loop_
_entity.id
_entity.type
_entity.pdbx_description
1 polymer ?
#
loop_
_entity_poly.entity_id
_entity_poly.type
_entity_poly.pdbx_seq_one_letter_code
_entity_poly.pdbx_strand_id
1 'polypeptide(L)'
;MVTTLTSREFNQDTSGAKKAASEGPVFITDRGRPAHVLLTIEDYLRLSGGHMSLAEALAQENADFDFDPPRIAGDISRPADLD
;
A
#
# COMPACT_ATOMS: atom_id res chain seq x y z
N MET A 1 6.09 -16.26 -11.43
CA MET A 1 7.40 -16.90 -11.17
C MET A 1 8.27 -15.84 -10.49
N VAL A 2 9.01 -16.18 -9.43
CA VAL A 2 9.85 -15.18 -8.75
C VAL A 2 11.19 -15.08 -9.47
N THR A 3 11.53 -13.89 -9.96
CA THR A 3 12.81 -13.64 -10.63
C THR A 3 13.88 -13.34 -9.59
N THR A 4 15.05 -13.98 -9.71
CA THR A 4 16.20 -13.71 -8.83
C THR A 4 17.42 -13.42 -9.69
N LEU A 5 18.14 -12.36 -9.35
CA LEU A 5 19.36 -11.91 -10.00
C LEU A 5 20.48 -11.78 -8.97
N THR A 6 21.72 -11.95 -9.41
CA THR A 6 22.89 -11.47 -8.67
C THR A 6 23.03 -9.95 -8.81
N SER A 7 23.73 -9.30 -7.88
CA SER A 7 24.10 -7.89 -8.02
C SER A 7 24.81 -7.59 -9.35
N ARG A 8 25.58 -8.55 -9.88
CA ARG A 8 26.28 -8.38 -11.17
C ARG A 8 25.30 -8.38 -12.34
N GLU A 9 24.36 -9.32 -12.37
CA GLU A 9 23.34 -9.40 -13.44
C GLU A 9 22.43 -8.17 -13.43
N PHE A 10 22.01 -7.72 -12.24
CA PHE A 10 21.22 -6.48 -12.10
C PHE A 10 21.94 -5.25 -12.64
N ASN A 11 23.24 -5.10 -12.33
CA ASN A 11 24.05 -3.98 -12.82
C ASN A 11 24.35 -4.07 -14.31
N GLN A 12 24.37 -5.28 -14.88
CA GLN A 12 24.64 -5.50 -16.30
C GLN A 12 23.40 -5.31 -17.19
N ASP A 13 22.20 -5.65 -16.70
CA ASP A 13 20.93 -5.47 -17.40
C ASP A 13 19.83 -4.88 -16.49
N THR A 14 19.99 -3.61 -16.15
CA THR A 14 19.02 -2.90 -15.30
C THR A 14 17.67 -2.70 -16.01
N SER A 15 17.67 -2.57 -17.33
CA SER A 15 16.45 -2.47 -18.14
C SER A 15 15.60 -3.76 -18.08
N GLY A 16 16.24 -4.91 -18.23
CA GLY A 16 15.59 -6.21 -18.12
C GLY A 16 15.06 -6.46 -16.72
N ALA A 17 15.81 -6.08 -15.68
CA ALA A 17 15.35 -6.17 -14.30
C ALA A 17 14.09 -5.32 -14.05
N LYS A 18 14.01 -4.09 -14.57
CA LYS A 18 12.81 -3.25 -14.48
C LYS A 18 11.61 -3.87 -15.20
N LYS A 19 11.83 -4.42 -16.39
CA LYS A 19 10.76 -5.12 -17.15
C LYS A 19 10.26 -6.35 -16.40
N ALA A 20 11.16 -7.13 -15.81
CA ALA A 20 10.81 -8.27 -14.98
C ALA A 20 10.04 -7.85 -13.72
N ALA A 21 10.38 -6.69 -13.13
CA ALA A 21 9.68 -6.14 -11.97
C ALA A 21 8.20 -5.81 -12.24
N SER A 22 7.82 -5.53 -13.49
CA SER A 22 6.42 -5.33 -13.88
C SER A 22 5.57 -6.61 -13.83
N GLU A 23 6.19 -7.78 -13.84
CA GLU A 23 5.52 -9.09 -13.74
C GLU A 23 5.53 -9.64 -12.30
N GLY A 24 6.27 -8.99 -11.39
CA GLY A 24 6.39 -9.38 -9.99
C GLY A 24 7.75 -9.02 -9.38
N PRO A 25 7.95 -9.28 -8.06
CA PRO A 25 9.18 -8.91 -7.36
C PRO A 25 10.43 -9.57 -7.96
N VAL A 26 11.49 -8.78 -8.10
CA VAL A 26 12.83 -9.27 -8.49
C VAL A 26 13.74 -9.22 -7.27
N PHE A 27 14.24 -10.37 -6.85
CA PHE A 27 15.19 -10.47 -5.74
C PHE A 27 16.61 -10.30 -6.25
N ILE A 28 17.40 -9.47 -5.57
CA ILE A 28 18.81 -9.23 -5.89
C ILE A 28 19.66 -9.82 -4.78
N THR A 29 20.61 -10.68 -5.15
CA THR A 29 21.44 -11.43 -4.21
C THR A 29 22.87 -10.88 -4.14
N ASP A 30 23.42 -10.92 -2.93
CA ASP A 30 24.85 -10.76 -2.67
C ASP A 30 25.39 -12.06 -2.04
N ARG A 31 26.48 -12.60 -2.61
CA ARG A 31 27.10 -13.88 -2.21
C ARG A 31 26.07 -15.01 -1.98
N GLY A 32 25.10 -15.11 -2.88
CA GLY A 32 24.07 -16.16 -2.87
C GLY A 32 22.91 -15.96 -1.88
N ARG A 33 22.83 -14.82 -1.18
CA ARG A 33 21.72 -14.50 -0.28
C ARG A 33 20.95 -13.28 -0.76
N PRO A 34 19.61 -13.28 -0.72
CA PRO A 34 18.83 -12.08 -1.03
C PRO A 34 19.27 -10.90 -0.14
N ALA A 35 19.55 -9.77 -0.79
CA ALA A 35 20.02 -8.55 -0.13
C ALA A 35 19.06 -7.38 -0.41
N HIS A 36 18.50 -7.32 -1.62
CA HIS A 36 17.54 -6.30 -2.04
C HIS A 36 16.38 -6.91 -2.83
N VAL A 37 15.30 -6.14 -2.97
CA VAL A 37 14.16 -6.47 -3.84
C VAL A 37 13.83 -5.24 -4.67
N LEU A 38 13.61 -5.43 -5.98
CA LEU A 38 13.08 -4.42 -6.88
C LEU A 38 11.59 -4.67 -7.10
N LEU A 39 10.79 -3.61 -6.95
CA LEU A 39 9.35 -3.57 -7.18
C LEU A 39 9.01 -2.40 -8.10
N THR A 40 7.85 -2.46 -8.75
CA THR A 40 7.22 -1.25 -9.27
C THR A 40 6.88 -0.32 -8.11
N ILE A 41 6.77 0.98 -8.37
CA ILE A 41 6.35 1.93 -7.33
C ILE A 41 4.93 1.64 -6.84
N GLU A 42 4.04 1.17 -7.74
CA GLU A 42 2.67 0.78 -7.41
C GLU A 42 2.63 -0.42 -6.45
N ASP A 43 3.42 -1.47 -6.74
CA ASP A 43 3.51 -2.63 -5.86
C ASP A 43 4.14 -2.26 -4.52
N TYR A 44 5.17 -1.41 -4.52
CA TYR A 44 5.76 -0.90 -3.29
C TYR A 44 4.74 -0.10 -2.47
N LEU A 45 3.98 0.81 -3.08
CA LEU A 45 2.97 1.61 -2.37
C LEU A 45 1.84 0.73 -1.83
N ARG A 46 1.42 -0.29 -2.59
CA ARG A 46 0.42 -1.28 -2.12
C ARG A 46 0.93 -2.12 -0.94
N LEU A 47 2.21 -2.49 -0.93
CA LEU A 47 2.86 -3.25 0.14
C LEU A 47 3.18 -2.40 1.37
N SER A 48 3.75 -1.21 1.14
CA SER A 48 4.16 -0.27 2.18
C SER A 48 2.98 0.45 2.80
N GLY A 49 1.85 0.49 2.09
CA GLY A 49 0.52 0.74 2.63
C GLY A 49 0.51 1.82 3.69
N GLY A 50 0.58 3.08 3.26
CA GLY A 50 -0.25 4.05 3.96
C GLY A 50 -1.69 3.56 3.77
N HIS A 51 -2.22 2.84 4.76
CA HIS A 51 -3.62 2.43 4.73
C HIS A 51 -4.44 3.68 4.43
N MET A 52 -5.28 3.65 3.39
CA MET A 52 -6.34 4.63 3.25
C MET A 52 -7.11 4.58 4.57
N SER A 53 -6.98 5.63 5.36
CA SER A 53 -7.69 5.76 6.62
C SER A 53 -9.18 5.74 6.33
N LEU A 54 -9.98 5.32 7.31
CA LEU A 54 -11.44 5.39 7.17
C LEU A 54 -11.89 6.83 6.83
N ALA A 55 -11.17 7.84 7.35
CA ALA A 55 -11.40 9.23 7.03
C ALA A 55 -11.14 9.55 5.55
N GLU A 56 -10.02 9.11 4.98
CA GLU A 56 -9.71 9.29 3.55
C GLU A 56 -10.68 8.50 2.65
N ALA A 57 -11.09 7.30 3.07
CA ALA A 57 -12.04 6.48 2.31
C ALA A 57 -13.45 7.11 2.25
N LEU A 58 -13.83 7.85 3.30
CA LEU A 58 -15.12 8.51 3.41
C LEU A 58 -15.08 9.99 3.03
N ALA A 59 -13.92 10.54 2.72
CA ALA A 59 -13.77 11.94 2.38
C ALA A 59 -14.50 12.26 1.07
N GLN A 60 -15.38 13.26 1.11
CA GLN A 60 -15.93 13.89 -0.08
C GLN A 60 -15.19 15.21 -0.31
N GLU A 61 -14.15 15.18 -1.14
CA GLU A 61 -13.41 16.39 -1.50
C GLU A 61 -14.29 17.34 -2.32
N ASN A 62 -14.17 18.64 -2.06
CA ASN A 62 -14.93 19.71 -2.75
C ASN A 62 -16.46 19.57 -2.64
N ALA A 63 -16.94 18.98 -1.55
CA ALA A 63 -18.36 18.99 -1.23
C ALA A 63 -18.84 20.43 -0.97
N ASP A 64 -19.76 20.90 -1.81
CA ASP A 64 -20.47 22.17 -1.64
C ASP A 64 -21.98 21.88 -1.59
N PHE A 65 -22.46 21.53 -0.41
CA PHE A 65 -23.88 21.28 -0.14
C PHE A 65 -24.27 21.86 1.21
N ASP A 66 -25.52 22.29 1.32
CA ASP A 66 -26.09 22.82 2.57
C ASP A 66 -26.32 21.67 3.56
N PHE A 67 -25.34 21.45 4.43
CA PHE A 67 -25.37 20.37 5.42
C PHE A 67 -26.12 20.83 6.67
N ASP A 68 -27.42 20.53 6.73
CA ASP A 68 -28.28 20.73 7.91
C ASP A 68 -28.68 19.38 8.52
N PRO A 69 -27.78 18.69 9.24
CA PRO A 69 -28.10 17.41 9.87
C PRO A 69 -29.09 17.62 11.03
N PRO A 70 -30.09 16.74 11.20
CA PRO A 70 -31.02 16.84 12.30
C PRO A 70 -30.30 16.72 13.64
N ARG A 71 -30.74 17.49 14.63
CA ARG A 71 -30.27 17.33 16.01
C ARG A 71 -30.74 15.98 16.53
N ILE A 72 -29.79 15.22 17.04
CA ILE A 72 -30.07 13.97 17.75
C ILE A 72 -31.00 14.28 18.92
N ALA A 73 -32.14 13.60 18.96
CA ALA A 73 -33.11 13.66 20.05
C ALA A 73 -33.23 12.28 20.71
N GLY A 74 -33.13 12.23 22.04
CA GLY A 74 -33.13 10.99 22.82
C GLY A 74 -31.72 10.43 23.09
N ASP A 75 -31.66 9.28 23.79
CA ASP A 75 -30.40 8.61 24.12
C ASP A 75 -29.85 7.85 22.91
N ILE A 76 -28.63 8.20 22.47
CA ILE A 76 -27.91 7.56 21.36
C ILE A 76 -26.91 6.50 21.78
N SER A 77 -26.75 6.30 23.07
CA SER A 77 -25.89 5.27 23.63
C SER A 77 -26.68 4.52 24.69
N ARG A 78 -26.67 3.19 24.58
CA ARG A 78 -27.01 2.34 25.71
C ARG A 78 -25.78 2.23 26.63
N PRO A 79 -25.95 2.31 27.96
CA PRO A 79 -24.86 1.99 28.89
C PRO A 79 -24.31 0.60 28.60
N ALA A 80 -22.99 0.43 28.75
CA ALA A 80 -22.40 -0.90 28.79
C ALA A 80 -22.73 -1.54 30.15
N ASP A 81 -23.13 -2.80 30.11
CA ASP A 81 -23.23 -3.65 31.30
C ASP A 81 -21.81 -4.09 31.68
N LEU A 82 -21.37 -3.81 32.90
CA LEU A 82 -19.98 -4.00 33.36
C LEU A 82 -19.88 -4.96 34.56
N ASP A 83 -20.95 -5.70 34.86
CA ASP A 83 -20.97 -6.72 35.90
C ASP A 83 -20.13 -7.97 35.54
#